data_AF-A0A6L7KNN5-F1
#
_entry.id   AF-A0A6L7KNN5-F1
#
_cell.length_a   1.000
_cell.length_b   1.000
_cell.length_c   1.000
_cell.angle_alpha   90.00
_cell.angle_beta   90.00
_cell.angle_gamma   90.00
#
_symmetry.space_group_name_H-M   'P 1'
#
loop_
_entity.id
_entity.type
_entity.pdbx_description
1 polymer ?
#
loop_
_entity_poly.entity_id
_entity_poly.type
_entity_poly.pdbx_seq_one_letter_code
_entity_poly.pdbx_strand_id
1 'polypeptide(L)'
;DLAREVAGRLKKSNGPVRFVLPTRGIHAWDTEGMPAHDPEALATMVEAYKAEMTAPVGLTVMDCHINDLAFSEKVVEIIDGWVADGTISME
;
A
#
# COMPACT_ATOMS: atom_id res chain seq x y z
N ASP A 1 6.82 8.82 -13.60
CA ASP A 1 5.42 8.57 -13.20
C ASP A 1 5.31 8.64 -11.68
N LEU A 2 4.08 8.59 -11.14
CA LEU A 2 3.82 8.72 -9.71
C LEU A 2 4.46 7.59 -8.87
N ALA A 3 4.38 6.33 -9.33
CA ALA A 3 4.91 5.18 -8.60
C ALA A 3 6.43 5.28 -8.39
N ARG A 4 7.18 5.67 -9.44
CA ARG A 4 8.63 5.89 -9.37
C ARG A 4 9.00 6.99 -8.38
N GLU A 5 8.25 8.10 -8.36
CA GLU A 5 8.50 9.21 -7.44
C GLU A 5 8.23 8.80 -5.99
N VAL A 6 7.12 8.11 -5.73
CA VAL A 6 6.80 7.59 -4.39
C VAL A 6 7.87 6.59 -3.93
N ALA A 7 8.22 5.62 -4.76
CA ALA A 7 9.27 4.65 -4.46
C ALA A 7 10.62 5.32 -4.20
N GLY A 8 10.99 6.32 -5.00
CA GLY A 8 12.23 7.09 -4.85
C GLY A 8 12.32 7.84 -3.52
N ARG A 9 11.20 8.28 -2.95
CA ARG A 9 11.14 8.89 -1.61
C ARG A 9 11.21 7.83 -0.51
N LEU A 10 10.42 6.77 -0.64
CA LEU A 10 10.36 5.69 0.36
C LEU A 10 11.70 4.95 0.52
N LYS A 11 12.43 4.73 -0.58
CA LYS A 11 13.75 4.06 -0.58
C LYS A 11 14.84 4.84 0.16
N LYS A 12 14.60 6.11 0.52
CA LYS A 12 15.52 6.95 1.31
C LYS A 12 15.24 6.86 2.82
N SER A 13 14.24 6.09 3.25
CA SER A 13 13.94 5.90 4.66
C SER A 13 15.10 5.23 5.39
N ASN A 14 15.41 5.72 6.59
CA ASN A 14 16.37 5.09 7.49
C ASN A 14 15.74 3.97 8.35
N GLY A 15 14.40 3.93 8.41
CA GLY A 15 13.64 2.87 9.07
C GLY A 15 12.96 1.94 8.06
N PRO A 16 12.40 0.81 8.52
CA PRO A 16 11.69 -0.13 7.64
C PRO A 16 10.48 0.52 7.00
N VAL A 17 10.20 0.12 5.76
CA VAL A 17 9.04 0.59 4.98
C VAL A 17 8.27 -0.61 4.46
N ARG A 18 6.96 -0.62 4.70
CA ARG A 18 6.01 -1.53 4.06
C ARG A 18 4.98 -0.72 3.29
N PHE A 19 4.87 -0.97 1.99
CA PHE A 19 3.82 -0.41 1.13
C PHE A 19 2.69 -1.43 1.00
N VAL A 20 1.46 -1.06 1.40
CA VAL A 20 0.27 -1.92 1.30
C VAL A 20 -0.60 -1.41 0.15
N LEU A 21 -0.83 -2.27 -0.84
CA LEU A 21 -1.49 -1.93 -2.11
C LEU A 21 -2.80 -2.72 -2.27
N PRO A 22 -3.97 -2.10 -2.10
CA PRO A 22 -5.25 -2.72 -2.42
C PRO A 22 -5.48 -2.70 -3.93
N THR A 23 -6.05 -3.77 -4.49
CA THR A 23 -6.26 -3.92 -5.94
C THR A 23 -7.70 -3.77 -6.41
N ARG A 24 -8.67 -3.56 -5.49
CA ARG A 24 -10.08 -3.32 -5.83
C ARG A 24 -10.54 -1.87 -5.63
N GLY A 25 -9.63 -1.01 -5.18
CA GLY A 25 -9.81 0.42 -5.21
C GLY A 25 -9.00 1.13 -4.12
N ILE A 26 -8.49 2.32 -4.45
CA ILE A 26 -7.60 3.10 -3.58
C ILE A 26 -8.24 4.37 -3.02
N HIS A 27 -9.49 4.65 -3.37
CA HIS A 27 -10.25 5.81 -2.94
C HIS A 27 -11.68 5.41 -2.65
N ALA A 28 -12.38 6.12 -1.76
CA ALA A 28 -13.75 5.77 -1.36
C ALA A 28 -14.77 5.70 -2.52
N TRP A 29 -14.48 6.38 -3.63
CA TRP A 29 -15.29 6.41 -4.84
C TRP A 29 -14.74 5.55 -5.99
N ASP A 30 -13.72 4.73 -5.72
CA ASP A 30 -13.18 3.78 -6.67
C ASP A 30 -13.98 2.47 -6.62
N THR A 31 -15.27 2.59 -6.95
CA THR A 31 -16.26 1.50 -6.90
C THR A 31 -17.32 1.72 -7.96
N GLU A 32 -17.93 0.65 -8.46
CA GLU A 32 -18.83 0.70 -9.62
C GLU A 32 -19.92 1.78 -9.48
N GLY A 33 -20.07 2.60 -10.53
CA GLY A 33 -21.06 3.68 -10.59
C GLY A 33 -20.65 4.99 -9.90
N MET A 34 -19.48 5.06 -9.26
CA MET A 34 -18.98 6.28 -8.63
C MET A 34 -18.00 7.06 -9.52
N PRO A 35 -17.83 8.38 -9.33
CA PRO A 35 -17.10 9.23 -10.27
C PRO A 35 -15.60 8.92 -10.44
N ALA A 36 -14.99 8.22 -9.48
CA ALA A 36 -13.56 7.89 -9.50
C ALA A 36 -13.30 6.43 -9.90
N HIS A 37 -14.32 5.70 -10.33
CA HIS A 37 -14.17 4.30 -10.70
C HIS A 37 -13.63 4.16 -12.11
N ASP A 38 -12.34 3.80 -12.19
CA ASP A 38 -11.64 3.50 -13.43
C ASP A 38 -10.79 2.24 -13.24
N PRO A 39 -11.36 1.05 -13.53
CA PRO A 39 -10.66 -0.22 -13.37
C PRO A 39 -9.37 -0.35 -14.18
N GLU A 40 -9.30 0.28 -15.35
CA GLU A 40 -8.13 0.21 -16.24
C GLU A 40 -6.99 1.08 -15.70
N ALA A 41 -7.30 2.31 -15.27
CA ALA A 41 -6.34 3.18 -14.61
C ALA A 41 -5.85 2.57 -13.29
N LEU A 42 -6.74 1.97 -12.49
CA LEU A 42 -6.37 1.26 -11.27
C LEU A 42 -5.42 0.10 -11.56
N ALA A 43 -5.73 -0.76 -12.53
CA ALA A 43 -4.87 -1.87 -12.91
C ALA A 43 -3.47 -1.41 -13.36
N THR A 44 -3.42 -0.35 -14.18
CA THR A 44 -2.17 0.26 -14.64
C THR A 44 -1.34 0.79 -13.48
N MET A 45 -1.99 1.46 -12.52
CA MET A 45 -1.34 1.98 -11.33
C MET A 45 -0.82 0.84 -10.44
N VAL A 46 -1.61 -0.22 -10.23
CA VAL A 46 -1.21 -1.40 -9.43
C VAL A 46 0.07 -2.02 -9.99
N GLU A 47 0.14 -2.24 -11.30
CA GLU A 47 1.34 -2.80 -11.93
C GLU A 47 2.56 -1.87 -11.83
N ALA A 48 2.36 -0.55 -11.97
CA ALA A 48 3.42 0.43 -11.77
C ALA A 48 3.99 0.39 -10.33
N TYR A 49 3.13 0.30 -9.31
CA TYR A 49 3.58 0.18 -7.92
C TYR A 49 4.26 -1.17 -7.65
N LYS A 50 3.76 -2.29 -8.20
CA LYS A 50 4.43 -3.60 -8.07
C LYS A 50 5.86 -3.57 -8.64
N ALA A 51 6.06 -2.90 -9.77
CA ALA A 51 7.37 -2.80 -10.40
C ALA A 51 8.37 -1.91 -9.61
N GLU A 52 7.89 -0.82 -9.00
CA GLU A 52 8.75 0.17 -8.36
C GLU A 52 9.00 -0.12 -6.85
N MET A 53 8.07 -0.80 -6.16
CA MET A 53 8.16 -1.18 -4.75
C MET A 53 9.05 -2.41 -4.53
N THR A 54 10.34 -2.19 -4.76
CA THR A 54 11.44 -3.15 -4.53
C THR A 54 12.27 -2.75 -3.31
N ALA A 55 13.14 -3.67 -2.85
CA ALA A 55 14.02 -3.46 -1.71
C ALA A 55 14.73 -2.08 -1.76
N PRO A 56 14.85 -1.36 -0.61
CA PRO A 56 14.48 -1.78 0.75
C PRO A 56 12.99 -1.68 1.09
N VAL A 57 12.13 -1.25 0.16
CA VAL A 57 10.68 -1.17 0.41
C VAL A 57 10.06 -2.57 0.31
N GLY A 58 9.42 -3.02 1.38
CA GLY A 58 8.59 -4.22 1.34
C GLY A 58 7.22 -3.92 0.73
N LEU A 59 6.67 -4.85 -0.04
CA LEU A 59 5.35 -4.73 -0.68
C LEU A 59 4.38 -5.79 -0.14
N THR A 60 3.15 -5.38 0.17
CA THR A 60 2.00 -6.26 0.46
C THR A 60 0.87 -5.91 -0.50
N VAL A 61 0.53 -6.83 -1.41
CA VAL A 61 -0.58 -6.65 -2.36
C VAL A 61 -1.81 -7.37 -1.81
N MET A 62 -2.98 -6.72 -1.84
CA MET A 62 -4.21 -7.26 -1.27
C MET A 62 -5.37 -7.17 -2.25
N ASP A 63 -6.09 -8.30 -2.40
CA ASP A 63 -7.32 -8.35 -3.19
C ASP A 63 -8.52 -7.80 -2.42
N CYS A 64 -8.50 -6.49 -2.15
CA CYS A 64 -9.53 -5.78 -1.41
C CYS A 64 -9.60 -4.31 -1.84
N HIS A 65 -10.64 -3.60 -1.42
CA HIS A 65 -10.77 -2.16 -1.52
C HIS A 65 -10.17 -1.50 -0.26
N ILE A 66 -9.64 -0.28 -0.37
CA ILE A 66 -8.97 0.42 0.76
C ILE A 66 -9.86 0.59 2.01
N ASN A 67 -11.18 0.65 1.82
CA ASN A 67 -12.18 0.77 2.90
C ASN A 67 -12.68 -0.59 3.44
N ASP A 68 -12.19 -1.71 2.93
CA ASP A 68 -12.56 -3.02 3.46
C ASP A 68 -11.85 -3.24 4.81
N LEU A 69 -12.54 -3.93 5.73
CA LEU A 69 -12.00 -4.26 7.06
C LEU A 69 -10.63 -4.96 6.94
N ALA A 70 -10.52 -5.91 6.01
CA ALA A 70 -9.30 -6.68 5.77
C ALA A 70 -8.07 -5.79 5.48
N PHE A 71 -8.25 -4.65 4.79
CA PHE A 71 -7.15 -3.72 4.53
C PHE A 71 -6.62 -3.12 5.83
N SER A 72 -7.54 -2.61 6.67
CA SER A 72 -7.18 -2.02 7.97
C SER A 72 -6.58 -3.05 8.92
N GLU A 73 -7.11 -4.27 8.96
CA GLU A 73 -6.57 -5.37 9.77
C GLU A 73 -5.13 -5.72 9.37
N LYS A 74 -4.84 -5.76 8.06
CA LYS A 74 -3.47 -6.02 7.59
C LYS A 74 -2.50 -4.91 7.97
N VAL A 75 -2.93 -3.65 7.89
CA VAL A 75 -2.08 -2.52 8.30
C VAL A 75 -1.76 -2.60 9.80
N VAL A 76 -2.76 -2.89 10.65
CA VAL A 76 -2.55 -3.08 12.09
C VAL A 76 -1.64 -4.27 12.36
N GLU A 77 -1.84 -5.42 11.70
CA GLU A 77 -0.98 -6.61 11.83
C GLU A 77 0.50 -6.30 11.52
N ILE A 78 0.78 -5.47 10.51
CA ILE A 78 2.15 -5.05 10.17
C ILE A 78 2.76 -4.22 11.30
N ILE A 79 1.98 -3.29 11.86
CA ILE A 79 2.43 -2.42 12.96
C ILE A 79 2.65 -3.25 14.23
N ASP A 80 1.72 -4.15 14.57
CA ASP A 80 1.84 -5.07 15.70
C ASP A 80 3.09 -5.93 15.59
N GLY A 81 3.43 -6.38 14.37
CA GLY A 81 4.68 -7.09 14.09
C GLY A 81 5.92 -6.25 14.42
N TRP A 82 5.93 -4.97 14.03
CA TRP A 82 7.00 -4.03 14.34
C TRP A 82 7.10 -3.69 15.83
N VAL A 83 5.98 -3.70 16.56
CA VAL A 83 6.00 -3.57 18.02
C VAL A 83 6.59 -4.83 18.66
N ALA A 84 6.16 -6.01 18.20
CA ALA A 84 6.60 -7.29 18.75
C ALA A 84 8.09 -7.58 18.53
N ASP A 85 8.67 -7.14 17.40
CA ASP A 85 10.08 -7.34 17.07
C ASP A 85 11.01 -6.20 17.57
N GLY A 86 10.44 -5.17 18.20
CA GLY A 86 11.17 -4.03 18.75
C GLY A 86 11.57 -2.98 17.72
N THR A 87 11.08 -3.06 16.47
CA THR A 87 11.23 -2.00 15.46
C THR A 87 10.57 -0.69 15.89
N ILE A 88 9.39 -0.78 16.51
CA ILE A 88 8.68 0.35 17.12
C ILE A 88 8.72 0.19 18.64
N SER A 89 9.20 1.23 19.33
CA SER A 89 9.07 1.32 20.79
C SER A 89 7.73 1.95 21.16
N MET A 90 7.09 1.44 22.22
CA MET A 90 5.82 1.92 22.78
C MET A 90 6.02 2.72 24.08
N GLU A 91 7.23 3.25 24.29
CA GLU A 91 7.58 4.13 25.42
C GLU A 91 6.99 5.55 25.29
#